data_AF-A0A2X2VKB9-F1
#
_entry.id   AF-A0A2X2VKB9-F1
#
_cell.length_a   1.000
_cell.length_b   1.000
_cell.length_c   1.000
_cell.angle_alpha   90.00
_cell.angle_beta   90.00
_cell.angle_gamma   90.00
#
_symmetry.space_group_name_H-M   'P 1'
#
loop_
_entity.id
_entity.type
_entity.pdbx_description
1 polymer ?
#
loop_
_entity_poly.entity_id
_entity_poly.type
_entity_poly.pdbx_seq_one_letter_code
_entity_poly.pdbx_strand_id
1 'polypeptide(L)' 'MSIKNFTGKTVIKNIRFSYSLLKQIEQVMEKEKTSNFSAWVKEACREKALNSSTPKDVNRNKN' A
#
# COMPACT_ATOMS: atom_id res chain seq x y z
N MET A 1 -2.68 17.50 20.84
CA MET A 1 -3.85 16.61 20.63
C MET A 1 -3.35 15.25 20.20
N SER A 2 -3.60 14.20 20.99
CA SER A 2 -3.08 12.86 20.73
C SER A 2 -3.97 12.13 19.73
N ILE A 3 -3.52 12.01 18.48
CA ILE A 3 -4.22 11.25 17.45
C ILE A 3 -4.08 9.76 17.80
N LYS A 4 -5.19 9.15 18.26
CA LYS A 4 -5.24 7.75 18.69
C LYS A 4 -5.32 6.85 17.45
N ASN A 5 -4.18 6.67 16.76
CA ASN A 5 -4.05 5.96 15.48
C ASN A 5 -4.10 4.42 15.59
N PHE A 6 -4.54 3.87 16.71
CA PHE A 6 -4.51 2.44 16.99
C PHE A 6 -5.89 1.99 17.49
N THR A 7 -6.54 1.12 16.73
CA THR A 7 -7.64 0.28 17.23
C THR A 7 -7.10 -1.14 17.30
N GLY A 8 -7.59 -2.00 18.19
CA GLY A 8 -6.94 -3.27 18.58
C GLY A 8 -6.53 -4.25 17.47
N LYS A 9 -6.87 -4.01 16.20
CA LYS A 9 -6.41 -4.76 15.02
C LYS A 9 -5.87 -3.91 13.87
N THR A 10 -5.94 -2.57 13.93
CA THR A 10 -5.54 -1.70 12.81
C THR A 10 -4.79 -0.46 13.27
N VAL A 11 -3.79 -0.06 12.47
CA VAL A 11 -3.00 1.15 12.68
C VAL A 11 -3.18 2.09 11.51
N ILE A 12 -3.48 3.35 11.79
CA ILE A 12 -3.51 4.41 10.77
C ILE A 12 -2.07 4.89 10.53
N LYS A 13 -1.66 4.91 9.26
CA LYS A 13 -0.39 5.48 8.82
C LYS A 13 -0.71 6.67 7.91
N ASN A 14 -0.36 7.87 8.36
CA ASN A 14 -0.45 9.07 7.51
C ASN A 14 0.69 9.04 6.50
N ILE A 15 0.34 9.03 5.21
CA ILE A 15 1.29 9.03 4.10
C ILE A 15 0.97 10.16 3.14
N ARG A 16 1.99 10.66 2.44
CA ARG A 16 1.84 11.68 1.41
C ARG A 16 2.02 11.04 0.03
N PHE A 17 1.12 11.35 -0.88
CA PHE A 17 1.25 11.01 -2.30
C PHE A 17 1.69 12.24 -3.08
N SER A 18 2.47 12.04 -4.15
CA SER A 18 2.67 13.11 -5.13
C SER A 18 1.37 13.35 -5.89
N TYR A 19 1.14 14.59 -6.32
CA TYR A 19 -0.09 14.96 -7.04
C TYR A 19 -0.29 14.11 -8.31
N SER A 20 0.79 13.91 -9.08
CA SER A 20 0.76 13.08 -10.29
C SER A 20 0.37 11.64 -10.01
N LEU A 21 0.86 11.06 -8.91
CA LEU A 21 0.54 9.68 -8.53
C LEU A 21 -0.92 9.56 -8.06
N LEU A 22 -1.41 10.50 -7.25
CA LEU A 22 -2.80 10.49 -6.79
C LEU A 22 -3.77 10.53 -7.98
N LYS A 23 -3.52 11.42 -8.94
CA LYS A 23 -4.33 11.54 -10.16
C LYS A 23 -4.36 10.24 -10.98
N GLN A 24 -3.22 9.56 -11.09
CA GLN A 24 -3.16 8.27 -11.78
C GLN A 24 -3.98 7.20 -11.05
N ILE A 25 -3.92 7.16 -9.71
CA ILE A 25 -4.70 6.22 -8.92
C ILE A 25 -6.21 6.49 -9.10
N GLU A 26 -6.64 7.75 -9.03
CA GLU A 26 -8.04 8.12 -9.23
C GLU A 26 -8.57 7.70 -10.61
N GLN A 27 -7.77 7.87 -11.68
CA GLN A 27 -8.13 7.43 -13.03
C GLN A 27 -8.26 5.90 -13.14
N VAL A 28 -7.40 5.14 -12.46
CA VAL A 28 -7.49 3.67 -12.43
C VAL A 28 -8.74 3.24 -11.66
N MET A 29 -8.98 3.86 -10.51
CA MET A 29 -10.15 3.56 -9.68
C MET A 29 -11.49 3.85 -10.38
N GLU A 30 -11.56 4.93 -11.16
CA GLU A 30 -12.74 5.24 -11.98
C GLU A 30 -13.03 4.13 -13.00
N LYS A 31 -11.99 3.59 -13.64
CA LYS A 31 -12.11 2.47 -14.60
C LYS A 31 -12.55 1.18 -13.91
N GLU A 32 -12.03 0.91 -12.71
CA GLU A 32 -12.36 -0.27 -11.91
C GLU A 32 -13.71 -0.14 -11.18
N LYS A 33 -14.40 1.02 -11.29
CA LYS A 33 -15.65 1.34 -10.58
C LYS A 33 -15.56 1.15 -9.06
N THR A 34 -14.37 1.37 -8.49
CA THR A 34 -14.16 1.31 -7.05
C THR A 34 -14.18 2.70 -6.45
N SER A 35 -14.96 2.89 -5.39
CA SER A 35 -15.07 4.18 -4.69
C SER A 35 -14.24 4.22 -3.40
N ASN A 36 -13.58 3.11 -3.02
CA ASN A 36 -12.87 3.02 -1.75
C ASN A 36 -11.35 3.06 -1.93
N PHE A 37 -10.79 4.27 -1.85
CA PHE A 37 -9.35 4.51 -2.00
C PHE A 37 -8.52 3.72 -0.98
N SER A 38 -8.98 3.66 0.27
CA SER A 38 -8.28 2.91 1.32
C SER A 38 -8.24 1.41 1.03
N ALA A 39 -9.31 0.84 0.46
CA ALA A 39 -9.32 -0.56 0.06
C ALA A 39 -8.36 -0.81 -1.10
N TRP A 40 -8.39 0.05 -2.11
CA TRP A 40 -7.52 -0.04 -3.29
C TRP A 40 -6.03 0.04 -2.91
N VAL A 41 -5.64 1.03 -2.09
CA VAL A 41 -4.26 1.17 -1.62
C VAL A 41 -3.84 -0.03 -0.77
N LYS A 42 -4.71 -0.55 0.09
CA LYS A 42 -4.40 -1.75 0.89
C LYS A 42 -4.18 -2.97 0.00
N GLU A 43 -4.94 -3.13 -1.08
CA GLU A 43 -4.76 -4.24 -2.03
C GLU A 43 -3.42 -4.14 -2.75
N ALA A 44 -3.10 -2.97 -3.33
CA ALA A 44 -1.82 -2.73 -3.98
C ALA A 44 -0.63 -2.97 -3.03
N CYS A 45 -0.77 -2.59 -1.75
CA CYS A 45 0.23 -2.90 -0.72
C CYS A 45 0.34 -4.41 -0.44
N ARG A 46 -0.78 -5.15 -0.39
CA ARG A 46 -0.79 -6.61 -0.20
C ARG A 46 -0.11 -7.32 -1.37
N GLU A 47 -0.43 -6.94 -2.59
CA GLU A 47 0.21 -7.48 -3.79
C GLU A 47 1.73 -7.26 -3.75
N LYS A 48 2.18 -6.04 -3.44
CA LYS A 48 3.62 -5.75 -3.32
C LYS A 48 4.28 -6.58 -2.22
N ALA A 49 3.63 -6.72 -1.06
CA ALA A 49 4.14 -7.50 0.06
C ALA A 49 4.23 -9.00 -0.27
N LEU A 50 3.22 -9.57 -0.93
CA LEU A 50 3.21 -10.97 -1.38
C LEU A 50 4.33 -11.22 -2.40
N ASN A 51 4.47 -10.32 -3.38
CA ASN A 51 5.51 -10.43 -4.41
C ASN A 51 6.92 -10.27 -3.83
N SER A 52 7.10 -9.45 -2.78
CA SER A 52 8.37 -9.36 -2.04
C SER A 52 8.64 -10.54 -1.11
N SER A 53 7.63 -11.35 -0.79
CA SER A 53 7.76 -12.52 0.07
C SER A 53 8.14 -13.80 -0.69
N THR A 54 8.39 -13.71 -2.00
CA THR A 54 9.06 -14.81 -2.71
C THR A 54 10.49 -14.94 -2.18
N PRO A 55 10.93 -16.13 -1.73
CA PRO A 55 12.27 -16.32 -1.17
C PRO A 55 13.33 -16.13 -2.27
N LYS A 56 13.79 -14.88 -2.45
CA LYS A 56 15.00 -14.56 -3.21
C LYS A 56 16.20 -14.19 -2.34
N ASP A 57 16.07 -14.31 -1.02
CA ASP A 57 17.21 -14.42 -0.11
C ASP A 57 17.75 -15.87 -0.08
N VAL A 58 18.09 -16.40 -1.25
CA VAL A 58 19.05 -17.51 -1.36
C VAL A 58 20.30 -16.95 -2.00
N ASN A 59 21.32 -16.77 -1.15
CA ASN A 59 22.73 -16.78 -1.50
C ASN A 59 23.28 -15.57 -2.30
N ARG A 60 23.59 -14.49 -1.58
CA ARG A 60 24.65 -13.54 -1.97
C ARG A 60 25.54 -13.20 -0.79
N ASN A 61 26.33 -14.17 -0.32
CA ASN A 61 27.67 -13.86 0.18
C ASN A 61 28.54 -15.12 0.26
N LYS A 62 29.26 -15.38 -0.83
CA LYS A 62 30.52 -16.13 -0.79
C LYS A 62 31.42 -15.57 -1.89
N ASN A 63 32.26 -14.61 -1.51
CA ASN A 63 33.63 -14.47 -1.99
C ASN A 63 34.40 -13.51 -1.10
#